data_AF-A0A8X6W3I2-F1
#
_entry.id   AF-A0A8X6W3I2-F1
#
_cell.length_a   1.000
_cell.length_b   1.000
_cell.length_c   1.000
_cell.angle_alpha   90.00
_cell.angle_beta   90.00
_cell.angle_gamma   90.00
#
_symmetry.space_group_name_H-M   'P 1'
#
loop_
_entity.id
_entity.type
_entity.pdbx_description
1 polymer ?
#
loop_
_entity_poly.entity_id
_entity_poly.type
_entity_poly.pdbx_seq_one_letter_code
_entity_poly.pdbx_strand_id
1 'polypeptide(L)'
;MRTGIYLAVTTKRNRRSTSSDLFRQLSSATGTTVSRQTVYRRLEPICLYSRRPVRWVPLTATHCRLRLTWSREHALWTPQQWSCVMISDDSRFSFQSDSRRTLIW
;
A
#
# COMPACT_ATOMS: atom_id res chain seq x y z
N MET A 1 4.57 -2.66 -31.36
CA MET A 1 5.10 -2.25 -30.04
C MET A 1 5.86 -3.41 -29.40
N ARG A 2 7.07 -3.20 -28.87
CA ARG A 2 7.77 -4.25 -28.10
C ARG A 2 7.04 -4.43 -26.76
N THR A 3 6.30 -5.51 -26.66
CA THR A 3 5.47 -5.92 -25.51
C THR A 3 6.16 -5.85 -24.14
N GLY A 4 7.51 -5.98 -24.08
CA GLY A 4 8.28 -5.84 -22.84
C GLY A 4 8.33 -4.42 -22.28
N ILE A 5 8.49 -3.40 -23.14
CA ILE A 5 8.53 -1.99 -22.73
C ILE A 5 7.15 -1.56 -22.23
N TYR A 6 6.09 -1.98 -22.93
CA TYR A 6 4.72 -1.71 -22.52
C TYR A 6 4.44 -2.25 -21.11
N LEU A 7 4.80 -3.51 -20.84
CA LEU A 7 4.61 -4.12 -19.52
C LEU A 7 5.37 -3.36 -18.42
N ALA A 8 6.62 -2.96 -18.67
CA ALA A 8 7.41 -2.21 -17.70
C ALA A 8 6.84 -0.82 -17.38
N VAL A 9 6.33 -0.10 -18.40
CA VAL A 9 5.73 1.23 -18.20
C VAL A 9 4.40 1.12 -17.47
N THR A 10 3.54 0.19 -17.87
CA THR A 10 2.21 0.02 -17.29
C THR A 10 2.28 -0.44 -15.84
N THR A 11 3.19 -1.36 -15.51
CA THR A 11 3.44 -1.79 -14.12
C THR A 11 4.00 -0.68 -13.24
N LYS A 12 4.94 0.12 -13.75
CA LYS A 12 5.50 1.24 -12.98
C LYS A 12 4.47 2.35 -12.74
N ARG A 13 3.57 2.60 -13.70
CA ARG A 13 2.46 3.56 -13.56
C ARG A 13 1.39 3.09 -12.57
N ASN A 14 1.09 1.79 -12.55
CA ASN A 14 0.12 1.20 -11.63
C ASN A 14 0.72 0.02 -10.87
N ARG A 15 1.35 0.32 -9.75
CA ARG A 15 2.03 -0.68 -8.89
C ARG A 15 1.08 -1.68 -8.24
N ARG A 16 -0.24 -1.48 -8.33
CA ARG A 16 -1.27 -2.38 -7.80
C ARG A 16 -1.82 -3.35 -8.84
N SER A 17 -1.47 -3.20 -10.11
CA SER A 17 -1.92 -4.10 -11.17
C SER A 17 -1.39 -5.52 -10.97
N THR A 18 -2.28 -6.50 -11.03
CA THR A 18 -1.90 -7.92 -10.94
C THR A 18 -1.42 -8.43 -12.30
N SER A 19 -0.76 -9.61 -12.32
CA SER A 19 -0.39 -10.28 -13.56
C SER A 19 -1.58 -10.51 -14.50
N SER A 20 -2.77 -10.71 -13.94
CA SER A 20 -4.02 -10.90 -14.69
C SER A 20 -4.49 -9.59 -15.32
N ASP A 21 -4.36 -8.47 -14.62
CA ASP A 21 -4.73 -7.15 -15.14
C ASP A 21 -3.78 -6.73 -16.26
N LEU A 22 -2.48 -6.96 -16.07
CA LEU A 22 -1.45 -6.68 -17.08
C LEU A 22 -1.64 -7.53 -18.34
N PHE A 23 -2.00 -8.81 -18.15
CA PHE A 23 -2.37 -9.69 -19.27
C PHE A 23 -3.56 -9.11 -20.05
N ARG A 24 -4.66 -8.77 -19.37
CA ARG A 24 -5.86 -8.22 -20.02
C ARG A 24 -5.54 -6.92 -20.77
N GLN A 25 -4.83 -6.00 -20.12
CA GLN A 25 -4.43 -4.72 -20.74
C GLN A 25 -3.54 -4.92 -21.97
N LEU A 26 -2.56 -5.83 -21.90
CA LEU A 26 -1.68 -6.13 -23.04
C LEU A 26 -2.46 -6.76 -24.20
N SER A 27 -3.37 -7.68 -23.89
CA SER A 27 -4.24 -8.34 -24.87
C SER A 27 -5.14 -7.33 -25.58
N SER A 28 -5.80 -6.44 -24.83
CA SER A 28 -6.62 -5.36 -25.39
C SER A 28 -5.82 -4.35 -26.22
N ALA A 29 -4.59 -4.02 -25.81
CA ALA A 29 -3.78 -3.02 -26.49
C ALA A 29 -3.05 -3.52 -27.75
N THR A 30 -2.71 -4.82 -27.80
CA THR A 30 -1.85 -5.39 -28.86
C THR A 30 -2.60 -6.38 -29.75
N GLY A 31 -3.78 -6.85 -29.34
CA GLY A 31 -4.53 -7.90 -30.05
C GLY A 31 -3.92 -9.29 -29.94
N THR A 32 -2.78 -9.42 -29.24
CA THR A 32 -2.07 -10.69 -29.05
C THR A 32 -2.34 -11.25 -27.66
N THR A 33 -2.87 -12.47 -27.60
CA THR A 33 -3.08 -13.19 -26.34
C THR A 33 -1.76 -13.74 -25.82
N VAL A 34 -1.27 -13.21 -24.71
CA VAL A 34 0.00 -13.64 -24.10
C VAL A 34 -0.30 -14.31 -22.76
N SER A 35 0.26 -15.49 -22.47
CA SER A 35 -0.02 -16.15 -21.19
C SER A 35 0.50 -15.35 -19.98
N ARG A 36 -0.13 -15.55 -18.81
CA ARG A 36 0.35 -14.99 -17.53
C ARG A 36 1.82 -15.34 -17.26
N GLN A 37 2.24 -16.56 -17.61
CA GLN A 37 3.62 -17.02 -17.42
C GLN A 37 4.62 -16.18 -18.22
N THR A 38 4.27 -15.82 -19.45
CA THR A 38 5.11 -14.98 -20.30
C THR A 38 5.17 -13.54 -19.78
N VAL A 39 4.11 -13.03 -19.16
CA VAL A 39 4.15 -11.73 -18.46
C VAL A 39 5.14 -11.78 -17.31
N TYR A 40 5.14 -12.83 -16.48
CA TYR A 40 6.11 -13.01 -15.40
C TYR A 40 7.56 -13.06 -15.91
N ARG A 41 7.85 -13.91 -16.90
CA ARG A 41 9.19 -14.04 -17.50
C ARG A 41 9.71 -12.72 -18.10
N ARG A 42 8.82 -11.82 -18.51
CA ARG A 42 9.19 -10.49 -19.04
C ARG A 42 9.43 -9.44 -17.95
N LEU A 43 8.85 -9.61 -16.77
CA LEU A 43 9.02 -8.71 -15.64
C LEU A 43 10.26 -9.06 -14.79
N GLU A 44 10.66 -10.33 -14.78
CA GLU A 44 11.81 -10.83 -14.02
C GLU A 44 13.14 -10.13 -14.38
N PRO A 45 13.53 -9.97 -15.67
CA PRO A 45 14.75 -9.24 -16.03
C PRO A 45 14.75 -7.76 -15.62
N ILE A 46 13.58 -7.19 -15.33
CA ILE A 46 13.38 -5.78 -14.94
C ILE A 46 13.18 -5.67 -13.41
N CYS A 47 13.40 -6.77 -12.68
CA CYS A 47 13.29 -6.86 -11.23
C CYS A 47 11.91 -6.45 -10.67
N LEU A 48 10.84 -6.65 -11.45
CA LEU A 48 9.48 -6.35 -11.01
C LEU A 48 8.80 -7.64 -10.53
N TYR A 49 8.55 -7.70 -9.23
CA TYR A 49 7.94 -8.84 -8.55
C TYR A 49 6.63 -8.45 -7.86
N SER A 50 5.76 -9.43 -7.68
CA SER A 50 4.58 -9.26 -6.83
C SER A 50 5.02 -9.04 -5.37
N ARG A 51 4.28 -8.19 -4.66
CA ARG A 51 4.50 -7.88 -3.24
C ARG A 51 3.16 -7.95 -2.51
N ARG A 52 3.19 -8.33 -1.24
CA ARG A 52 2.01 -8.23 -0.38
C ARG A 52 1.81 -6.75 0.01
N PRO A 53 0.62 -6.17 -0.17
CA PRO A 53 0.35 -4.83 0.32
C PRO A 53 0.47 -4.83 1.84
N VAL A 54 0.99 -3.74 2.40
CA VAL A 54 1.08 -3.61 3.85
C VAL A 54 -0.33 -3.44 4.42
N ARG A 55 -0.63 -4.16 5.51
CA ARG A 55 -1.92 -4.07 6.22
C ARG A 55 -1.96 -2.76 6.99
N TRP A 56 -2.78 -1.82 6.55
CA TRP A 56 -3.05 -0.57 7.26
C TRP A 56 -4.53 -0.25 7.17
N VAL A 57 -5.04 0.47 8.17
CA VAL A 57 -6.36 1.09 8.08
C VAL A 57 -6.29 2.18 7.00
N PRO A 58 -7.09 2.09 5.92
CA PRO A 58 -7.06 3.09 4.87
C PRO A 58 -7.46 4.45 5.43
N LEU A 59 -6.60 5.46 5.24
CA LEU A 59 -6.97 6.83 5.55
C LEU A 59 -7.92 7.35 4.47
N THR A 60 -9.03 7.95 4.90
CA THR A 60 -9.90 8.70 3.99
C THR A 60 -9.17 9.94 3.48
N ALA A 61 -9.60 10.48 2.35
CA ALA A 61 -9.00 11.71 1.80
C ALA A 61 -9.05 12.88 2.80
N THR A 62 -10.10 12.94 3.62
CA THR A 62 -10.24 13.92 4.70
C THR A 62 -9.19 13.72 5.79
N HIS A 63 -8.98 12.48 6.25
CA HIS A 63 -7.93 12.18 7.23
C HIS A 63 -6.53 12.54 6.69
N CYS A 64 -6.26 12.25 5.41
CA CYS A 64 -4.99 12.63 4.78
C CYS A 64 -4.77 14.14 4.80
N ARG A 65 -5.78 14.93 4.45
CA ARG A 65 -5.69 16.40 4.47
C ARG A 65 -5.46 16.93 5.87
N LEU A 66 -6.25 16.49 6.86
CA LEU A 66 -6.13 16.95 8.24
C LEU A 66 -4.75 16.62 8.82
N ARG A 67 -4.27 15.38 8.63
CA ARG A 67 -2.93 14.98 9.09
C ARG A 67 -1.82 15.79 8.43
N LEU A 68 -1.95 16.08 7.14
CA LEU A 68 -0.96 16.89 6.41
C LEU A 68 -0.95 18.34 6.89
N THR A 69 -2.12 18.96 7.06
CA THR A 69 -2.23 20.33 7.59
C THR A 69 -1.63 20.42 8.98
N TRP A 70 -2.02 19.51 9.88
CA TRP A 70 -1.46 19.43 11.23
C TRP A 70 0.07 19.28 11.20
N SER A 71 0.59 18.36 10.38
CA SER A 71 2.04 18.14 10.27
C SER A 71 2.78 19.39 9.78
N ARG A 72 2.18 20.17 8.87
CA ARG A 72 2.78 21.41 8.35
C ARG A 72 2.79 22.52 9.38
N GLU A 73 1.68 22.70 10.10
CA GLU A 73 1.57 23.68 11.19
C GLU A 73 2.57 23.41 12.31
N HIS A 74 2.88 22.13 12.56
CA HIS A 74 3.71 21.68 13.66
C HIS A 74 5.14 21.32 13.24
N ALA A 75 5.50 21.52 11.96
CA ALA A 75 6.80 21.11 11.40
C ALA A 75 7.99 21.86 12.03
N LEU A 76 7.77 23.09 12.50
CA LEU A 76 8.80 23.96 13.08
C LEU A 76 8.67 24.08 14.60
N TRP A 77 7.90 23.19 15.23
CA TRP A 77 7.74 23.21 16.67
C TRP A 77 9.05 22.91 17.41
N THR A 78 9.31 23.74 18.41
CA THR A 78 10.46 23.60 19.32
C THR A 78 10.22 22.45 20.31
N PRO A 79 11.27 21.87 20.90
CA PRO A 79 11.13 20.81 21.91
C PRO A 79 10.24 21.21 23.10
N GLN A 80 10.24 22.48 23.51
CA GLN A 80 9.36 22.99 24.56
C GLN A 80 7.89 22.99 24.13
N GLN A 81 7.58 23.31 22.87
CA GLN A 81 6.22 23.20 22.35
C GLN A 81 5.75 21.74 22.28
N TRP A 82 6.64 20.82 21.90
CA TRP A 82 6.35 19.39 21.96
C TRP A 82 6.11 18.89 23.38
N SER A 83 6.80 19.45 24.38
CA SER A 83 6.60 19.05 25.79
C SER A 83 5.21 19.37 26.34
N CYS A 84 4.48 20.29 25.69
CA CYS A 84 3.11 20.65 26.06
C CYS A 84 2.05 19.74 25.39
N VAL A 85 2.44 18.83 24.49
CA VAL A 85 1.50 17.92 23.82
C VAL A 85 1.23 16.72 24.71
N MET A 86 -0.01 16.60 25.17
CA MET A 86 -0.50 15.38 25.79
C MET A 86 -0.96 14.40 24.70
N ILE A 87 -0.41 13.18 24.72
CA ILE A 87 -0.83 12.09 23.84
C ILE A 87 -1.67 11.12 24.68
N SER A 88 -2.95 10.98 24.35
CA SER A 88 -3.85 9.99 24.95
C SER A 88 -4.42 9.09 23.85
N ASP A 89 -4.45 7.79 24.12
CA ASP A 89 -4.91 6.73 23.24
C ASP A 89 -5.70 5.73 24.10
N ASP A 90 -6.84 5.26 23.58
CA ASP A 90 -7.57 4.13 24.15
C ASP A 90 -7.14 2.84 23.45
N SER A 91 -6.27 2.09 24.11
CA SER A 91 -5.79 0.79 23.65
C SER A 91 -6.55 -0.33 24.34
N ARG A 92 -7.03 -1.30 23.55
CA ARG A 92 -7.75 -2.47 24.05
C ARG A 92 -6.75 -3.58 24.37
N PHE A 93 -6.72 -4.04 25.60
CA PHE A 93 -5.82 -5.10 26.06
C PHE A 93 -6.61 -6.38 26.31
N SER A 94 -6.11 -7.50 25.77
CA SER A 94 -6.69 -8.81 26.07
C SER A 94 -5.87 -9.53 27.14
N PHE A 95 -6.51 -9.91 28.25
CA PHE A 95 -5.90 -10.75 29.29
C PHE A 95 -6.36 -12.20 29.15
N GLN A 96 -5.42 -13.15 29.29
CA GLN A 96 -5.74 -14.57 29.35
C GLN A 96 -6.22 -14.90 30.77
N SER A 97 -7.50 -15.26 30.91
CA SER A 97 -8.03 -15.77 32.18
C SER A 97 -8.03 -17.30 32.21
N ASP A 98 -7.90 -17.86 33.42
CA ASP A 98 -7.91 -19.31 33.67
C ASP A 98 -9.23 -19.98 33.23
N SER A 99 -10.29 -19.18 33.04
CA SER A 99 -11.58 -19.60 32.53
C SER A 99 -11.64 -19.88 31.01
N ARG A 100 -10.50 -19.80 30.30
CA ARG A 100 -10.38 -19.85 28.82
C ARG A 100 -11.17 -18.77 28.07
N ARG A 101 -11.69 -17.75 28.78
CA ARG A 101 -12.34 -16.58 28.19
C ARG A 101 -11.34 -15.44 28.05
N THR A 102 -11.32 -14.83 26.87
CA THR A 102 -10.56 -13.60 26.61
C THR A 102 -11.30 -12.43 27.25
N LEU A 103 -10.70 -11.80 28.24
CA LEU A 103 -11.19 -10.54 28.80
C LEU A 103 -10.56 -9.40 28.02
N ILE A 104 -11.37 -8.48 27.50
CA ILE A 104 -10.91 -7.28 26.78
C ILE A 104 -11.17 -6.09 27.70
N TRP A 105 -10.12 -5.41 28.13
CA TRP A 105 -10.17 -4.13 28.85
C TRP A 105 -9.94 -2.99 27.86
#